data_AF-A0A370GB34-F1
#
_entry.id   AF-A0A370GB34-F1
#
_cell.length_a   1.000
_cell.length_b   1.000
_cell.length_c   1.000
_cell.angle_alpha   90.00
_cell.angle_beta   90.00
_cell.angle_gamma   90.00
#
_symmetry.space_group_name_H-M   'P 1'
#
loop_
_entity.id
_entity.type
_entity.pdbx_description
1 polymer ?
#
loop_
_entity_poly.entity_id
_entity_poly.type
_entity_poly.pdbx_seq_one_letter_code
_entity_poly.pdbx_strand_id
1 'polypeptide(L)'
;MQRKTDLIYPTDEEDAAINRGIALDADNPELTDQDFAHMRAAAEVVPDIVEDYRRRVRGPQRAPVKKAVSIRLDADVIERLKAGGPGWQARANDMLRQAVLKEVER
;
A
#
# COMPACT_ATOMS: atom_id res chain seq x y z
N MET A 1 15.57 1.75 11.26
CA MET A 1 14.11 1.89 11.13
C MET A 1 13.49 1.09 12.28
N GLN A 2 13.15 1.77 13.37
CA GLN A 2 12.59 1.12 14.57
C GLN A 2 11.12 0.83 14.30
N ARG A 3 10.71 -0.45 14.25
CA ARG A 3 9.28 -0.79 14.29
C ARG A 3 8.86 -0.74 15.75
N LYS A 4 8.23 0.36 16.16
CA LYS A 4 7.59 0.48 17.48
C LYS A 4 6.10 0.17 17.34
N THR A 5 5.76 -1.09 17.62
CA THR A 5 4.53 -1.45 18.34
C THR A 5 4.85 -2.71 19.12
N ASP A 6 4.94 -2.62 20.44
CA ASP A 6 4.97 -3.81 21.30
C ASP A 6 3.56 -4.39 21.30
N LEU A 7 3.35 -5.46 20.54
CA LEU A 7 2.06 -6.14 20.47
C LEU A 7 1.83 -6.87 21.80
N ILE A 8 0.86 -6.40 22.58
CA ILE A 8 0.45 -7.01 23.84
C ILE A 8 -0.59 -8.08 23.50
N TYR A 9 -0.25 -9.33 23.77
CA TYR A 9 -1.19 -10.44 23.69
C TYR A 9 -1.92 -10.59 25.02
N PRO A 10 -3.22 -10.95 25.01
CA PRO A 10 -3.92 -11.33 26.23
C PRO A 10 -3.21 -12.48 26.95
N THR A 11 -3.29 -12.47 28.28
CA THR A 11 -2.95 -13.64 29.09
C THR A 11 -4.04 -14.69 29.02
N ASP A 12 -3.74 -15.94 29.39
CA ASP A 12 -4.73 -17.03 29.41
C ASP A 12 -5.96 -16.70 30.29
N GLU A 13 -5.76 -15.97 31.39
CA GLU A 13 -6.84 -15.52 32.27
C GLU A 13 -7.73 -14.46 31.60
N GLU A 14 -7.13 -13.52 30.89
CA GLU A 14 -7.84 -12.50 30.11
C GLU A 14 -8.60 -13.12 28.95
N ASP A 15 -7.99 -14.05 28.22
CA ASP A 15 -8.66 -14.81 27.15
C ASP A 15 -9.86 -15.61 27.71
N ALA A 16 -9.71 -16.26 28.86
CA ALA A 16 -10.81 -16.95 29.51
C ALA A 16 -11.94 -15.97 29.92
N ALA A 17 -11.61 -14.76 30.34
CA ALA A 17 -12.60 -13.74 30.64
C ALA A 17 -13.31 -13.22 29.39
N ILE A 18 -12.59 -13.00 28.29
CA ILE A 18 -13.12 -12.61 26.98
C ILE A 18 -14.09 -13.67 26.47
N ASN A 19 -13.69 -14.94 26.49
CA ASN A 19 -14.52 -16.06 26.04
C ASN A 19 -15.80 -16.21 26.86
N ARG A 20 -15.75 -15.99 28.19
CA ARG A 20 -16.97 -15.97 29.01
C ARG A 20 -17.92 -14.84 28.61
N GLY A 21 -17.38 -13.67 28.29
CA GLY A 21 -18.16 -12.53 27.80
C GLY A 21 -18.87 -12.85 26.49
N ILE A 22 -18.12 -13.41 25.52
CA ILE A 22 -18.66 -13.85 24.22
C ILE A 22 -19.80 -14.86 24.44
N ALA A 23 -19.59 -15.87 25.29
CA ALA A 23 -20.59 -16.92 25.53
C ALA A 23 -21.88 -16.44 26.24
N LEU A 24 -21.83 -15.31 26.93
CA LEU A 24 -22.98 -14.72 27.62
C LEU A 24 -23.76 -13.72 26.74
N ASP A 25 -23.23 -13.36 25.57
CA ASP A 25 -23.87 -12.43 24.65
C ASP A 25 -24.99 -13.13 23.86
N ALA A 26 -26.24 -12.89 24.26
CA ALA A 26 -27.40 -13.47 23.61
C ALA A 26 -27.69 -12.87 22.21
N ASP A 27 -27.19 -11.66 21.92
CA ASP A 27 -27.43 -10.97 20.65
C ASP A 27 -26.44 -11.40 19.57
N ASN A 28 -25.35 -12.08 19.95
CA ASN A 28 -24.32 -12.57 19.05
C ASN A 28 -23.94 -14.03 19.35
N PRO A 29 -24.83 -15.00 19.08
CA PRO A 29 -24.56 -16.41 19.30
C PRO A 29 -23.44 -16.93 18.39
N GLU A 30 -22.77 -18.00 18.84
CA GLU A 30 -21.77 -18.71 18.03
C GLU A 30 -22.39 -19.30 16.76
N LEU A 31 -21.68 -19.20 15.65
CA LEU A 31 -22.13 -19.73 14.35
C LEU A 31 -22.17 -21.26 14.37
N THR A 32 -23.28 -21.82 13.91
CA THR A 32 -23.46 -23.26 13.74
C THR A 32 -23.16 -23.73 12.31
N ASP A 33 -22.98 -25.03 12.12
CA ASP A 33 -22.81 -25.62 10.77
C ASP A 33 -23.99 -25.33 9.84
N GLN A 34 -25.20 -25.19 10.40
CA GLN A 34 -26.39 -24.82 9.63
C GLN A 34 -26.30 -23.37 9.15
N ASP A 35 -25.81 -22.46 9.99
CA ASP A 35 -25.61 -21.07 9.59
C ASP A 35 -24.64 -20.96 8.43
N PHE A 36 -23.53 -21.72 8.46
CA PHE A 36 -22.58 -21.81 7.35
C PHE A 36 -23.21 -22.34 6.07
N ALA A 37 -24.08 -23.36 6.16
CA ALA A 37 -24.78 -23.90 4.99
C ALA A 37 -25.69 -22.87 4.30
N HIS A 38 -26.15 -21.85 5.03
CA HIS A 38 -27.00 -20.78 4.52
C HIS A 38 -26.22 -19.52 4.07
N MET A 39 -24.91 -19.45 4.34
CA MET A 39 -24.10 -18.30 3.92
C MET A 39 -23.98 -18.22 2.40
N ARG A 40 -24.00 -16.99 1.89
CA ARG A 40 -23.86 -16.68 0.46
C ARG A 40 -22.77 -15.64 0.25
N ALA A 41 -22.19 -15.61 -0.95
CA ALA A 41 -21.17 -14.64 -1.28
C ALA A 41 -21.71 -13.20 -1.17
N ALA A 42 -20.93 -12.31 -0.55
CA ALA A 42 -21.31 -10.90 -0.42
C ALA A 42 -21.60 -10.24 -1.79
N ALA A 43 -20.91 -10.68 -2.85
CA ALA A 43 -21.16 -10.20 -4.21
C ALA A 43 -22.56 -10.53 -4.73
N GLU A 44 -23.23 -11.54 -4.18
CA GLU A 44 -24.60 -11.91 -4.54
C GLU A 44 -25.65 -11.21 -3.68
N VAL A 45 -25.36 -11.00 -2.40
CA VAL A 45 -26.33 -10.49 -1.43
C VAL A 45 -26.27 -8.96 -1.30
N VAL A 46 -25.08 -8.38 -1.44
CA VAL A 46 -24.82 -6.93 -1.32
C VAL A 46 -23.87 -6.43 -2.42
N PRO A 47 -24.29 -6.53 -3.71
CA PRO A 47 -23.42 -6.24 -4.85
C PRO A 47 -22.84 -4.82 -4.85
N ASP A 48 -23.62 -3.82 -4.44
CA ASP A 48 -23.22 -2.41 -4.46
C ASP A 48 -22.02 -2.12 -3.55
N ILE A 49 -22.00 -2.73 -2.36
CA ILE A 49 -20.89 -2.60 -1.40
C ILE A 49 -19.62 -3.24 -1.98
N VAL A 50 -19.77 -4.40 -2.61
CA VAL A 50 -18.64 -5.11 -3.21
C VAL A 50 -18.08 -4.34 -4.40
N GLU A 51 -18.93 -3.72 -5.21
CA GLU A 51 -18.48 -2.91 -6.34
C GLU A 51 -17.73 -1.65 -5.88
N ASP A 52 -18.27 -0.93 -4.89
CA ASP A 52 -17.62 0.24 -4.30
C ASP A 52 -16.25 -0.13 -3.67
N TYR A 53 -16.17 -1.25 -2.95
CA TYR A 53 -14.90 -1.77 -2.44
C TYR A 53 -13.89 -2.04 -3.57
N ARG A 54 -14.30 -2.73 -4.64
CA ARG A 54 -13.43 -3.05 -5.79
C ARG A 54 -12.90 -1.80 -6.49
N ARG A 55 -13.73 -0.74 -6.61
CA ARG A 55 -13.32 0.55 -7.19
C ARG A 55 -12.27 1.28 -6.36
N ARG A 56 -12.27 1.08 -5.03
CA ARG A 56 -11.30 1.68 -4.09
C ARG A 56 -9.97 0.95 -4.05
N VAL A 57 -9.88 -0.26 -4.59
CA VAL A 57 -8.61 -0.98 -4.68
C VAL A 57 -7.73 -0.27 -5.70
N ARG A 58 -6.55 0.18 -5.26
CA ARG A 58 -5.52 0.72 -6.15
C ARG A 58 -5.24 -0.32 -7.23
N GLY A 59 -5.44 0.07 -8.49
CA GLY A 59 -5.20 -0.80 -9.63
C GLY A 59 -3.77 -1.37 -9.65
N PRO A 60 -3.49 -2.34 -10.55
CA PRO A 60 -2.22 -3.05 -10.60
C PRO A 60 -1.03 -2.09 -10.48
N GLN A 61 -0.07 -2.44 -9.63
CA GLN A 61 1.11 -1.62 -9.40
C GLN A 61 1.85 -1.41 -10.72
N ARG A 62 1.70 -0.23 -11.32
CA ARG A 62 2.42 0.15 -12.54
C ARG A 62 3.92 -0.02 -12.27
N ALA A 63 4.60 -0.73 -13.17
CA ALA A 63 6.05 -0.91 -13.09
C ALA A 63 6.76 0.45 -12.95
N PRO A 64 7.90 0.54 -12.23
CA PRO A 64 8.62 1.79 -12.08
C PRO A 64 9.01 2.33 -13.45
N VAL A 65 8.45 3.47 -13.85
CA VAL A 65 8.77 4.13 -15.12
C VAL A 65 10.24 4.62 -15.13
N LYS A 66 10.81 4.87 -13.94
CA LYS A 66 12.19 5.31 -13.75
C LYS A 66 13.06 4.13 -13.32
N LYS A 67 14.18 3.93 -13.99
CA LYS A 67 15.21 2.97 -13.60
C LYS A 67 16.32 3.71 -12.84
N ALA A 68 16.70 3.21 -11.67
CA ALA A 68 17.84 3.73 -10.93
C ALA A 68 19.13 3.18 -11.54
N VAL A 69 19.99 4.08 -12.01
CA VAL A 69 21.31 3.75 -12.57
C VAL A 69 22.38 4.57 -11.87
N SER A 70 23.56 3.98 -11.67
CA SER A 70 24.71 4.68 -11.07
C SER A 70 25.59 5.23 -12.20
N ILE A 71 25.66 6.56 -12.31
CA ILE A 71 26.55 7.26 -13.24
C ILE A 71 27.46 8.22 -12.47
N ARG A 72 28.66 8.46 -12.98
CA ARG A 72 29.55 9.52 -12.48
C ARG A 72 29.37 10.74 -13.37
N LEU A 73 29.22 11.90 -12.74
CA LEU A 73 29.12 13.20 -13.40
C LEU A 73 30.24 14.09 -12.84
N ASP A 74 30.68 15.06 -13.63
CA ASP A 74 31.70 16.02 -13.22
C ASP A 74 31.24 16.85 -12.01
N ALA A 75 32.19 17.27 -11.18
CA ALA A 75 31.90 17.91 -9.90
C ALA A 75 31.18 19.26 -10.08
N ASP A 76 31.63 20.06 -11.04
CA ASP A 76 31.05 21.36 -11.39
C ASP A 76 29.60 21.24 -11.89
N VAL A 77 29.29 20.20 -12.65
CA VAL A 77 27.92 19.88 -13.10
C VAL A 77 27.02 19.57 -11.92
N ILE A 78 27.48 18.75 -10.97
CA ILE A 78 26.71 18.41 -9.76
C ILE A 78 26.48 19.64 -8.90
N GLU A 79 27.51 20.46 -8.69
CA GLU A 79 27.40 21.71 -7.92
C GLU A 79 26.37 22.65 -8.54
N ARG A 80 26.45 22.87 -9.85
CA ARG A 80 25.50 23.72 -10.59
C ARG A 80 24.06 23.20 -10.49
N LEU A 81 23.85 21.90 -10.61
CA LEU A 81 22.52 21.31 -10.50
C LEU A 81 21.94 21.49 -9.09
N LYS A 82 22.75 21.23 -8.06
CA LYS A 82 22.37 21.35 -6.65
C LYS A 82 22.14 22.79 -6.21
N ALA A 83 22.82 23.77 -6.80
CA ALA A 83 22.61 25.20 -6.52
C ALA A 83 21.16 25.64 -6.74
N GLY A 84 20.40 24.96 -7.62
CA GLY A 84 18.97 25.20 -7.81
C GLY A 84 18.06 24.62 -6.71
N GLY A 85 18.61 24.07 -5.63
CA GLY A 85 17.85 23.56 -4.48
C GLY A 85 17.14 22.22 -4.73
N PRO A 86 16.14 21.88 -3.89
CA PRO A 86 15.38 20.63 -3.99
C PRO A 86 14.86 20.36 -5.41
N GLY A 87 14.77 19.08 -5.77
CA GLY A 87 14.34 18.65 -7.10
C GLY A 87 15.42 18.72 -8.19
N TRP A 88 16.69 18.97 -7.86
CA TRP A 88 17.78 19.00 -8.83
C TRP A 88 17.94 17.71 -9.65
N GLN A 89 17.67 16.54 -9.06
CA GLN A 89 17.70 15.27 -9.78
C GLN A 89 16.59 15.16 -10.85
N ALA A 90 15.40 15.71 -10.58
CA ALA A 90 14.32 15.74 -11.56
C ALA A 90 14.68 16.65 -12.74
N ARG A 91 15.21 17.86 -12.45
CA ARG A 91 15.72 18.78 -13.48
C ARG A 91 16.85 18.14 -14.31
N ALA A 92 17.77 17.42 -13.68
CA ALA A 92 18.84 16.70 -14.37
C ALA A 92 18.28 15.63 -15.32
N ASN A 93 17.29 14.86 -14.88
CA ASN A 93 16.61 13.88 -15.72
C ASN A 93 15.91 14.54 -16.92
N ASP A 94 15.26 15.68 -16.73
CA ASP A 94 14.57 16.39 -17.82
C ASP A 94 15.54 16.95 -18.85
N MET A 95 16.69 17.50 -18.41
CA MET A 95 17.78 17.92 -19.31
C MET A 95 18.30 16.75 -20.15
N LEU A 96 18.61 15.61 -19.50
CA LEU A 96 19.05 14.39 -20.20
C LEU A 96 18.00 13.88 -21.18
N ARG A 97 16.73 13.88 -20.78
CA ARG A 97 15.61 13.48 -21.65
C ARG A 97 15.51 14.37 -22.88
N GLN A 98 15.63 15.68 -22.72
CA GLN A 98 15.59 16.61 -23.84
C GLN A 98 16.77 16.42 -24.78
N ALA A 99 17.98 16.24 -24.26
CA ALA A 99 19.16 16.01 -25.08
C ALA A 99 19.05 14.69 -25.88
N VAL A 100 18.77 13.59 -25.19
CA VAL A 100 18.77 12.26 -25.81
C VAL A 100 17.57 12.03 -26.72
N LEU A 101 16.36 12.48 -26.34
CA LEU A 101 15.17 12.21 -27.14
C LEU A 101 14.97 13.19 -28.30
N LYS A 102 15.44 14.45 -28.20
CA LYS A 102 15.37 15.37 -29.34
C LYS A 102 16.40 15.06 -30.42
N GLU A 103 17.55 14.48 -30.07
CA GLU A 103 18.53 14.02 -31.05
C GLU A 103 18.02 12.83 -31.87
N VAL A 104 17.13 12.00 -31.30
CA VAL A 104 16.54 10.85 -32.01
C VAL A 104 15.46 11.29 -33.02
N GLU A 105 14.93 12.51 -32.89
CA GLU A 105 13.90 13.06 -33.78
C GLU A 105 14.46 13.91 -34.94
N ARG A 106 15.78 14.03 -35.06
CA ARG A 106 16.47 14.84 -36.08
C ARG A 106 17.23 13.98 -37.08
#